data_AF-A0A6J7I9Y9-F1
#
_entry.id   AF-A0A6J7I9Y9-F1
#
_cell.length_a   1.000
_cell.length_b   1.000
_cell.length_c   1.000
_cell.angle_alpha   90.00
_cell.angle_beta   90.00
_cell.angle_gamma   90.00
#
_symmetry.space_group_name_H-M   'P 1'
#
loop_
_entity.id
_entity.type
_entity.pdbx_description
1 polymer ?
#
loop_
_entity_poly.entity_id
_entity_poly.type
_entity_poly.pdbx_seq_one_letter_code
_entity_poly.pdbx_strand_id
1 'polypeptide(L)'
;MDHHVLIVHPADKEEVTAQIGARDGRTIFFVRTQAGVDRLTDQLTSKGIAAGALHGGKTQAVRTRTLAAFREGLTPALVATDVAARGIHVDGISLVVHVDAPNDAKDYLHRAGRTARAGESGTVVTLASPKQQRQVSALTGRAGVQPTVKRIRPGDEHLIEVTGAREPSGIAWFPPKERSPKREFNRTGRTAGGSSRPGGSSRYGSHSRPERSDRPDRGDRPERTDRPARSDSFARPPRAESPARPARAERRAEAFPAGGRREESKPTGFQTNGYAAKRAKPRAKPAAKPTR
;
A
#
# COMPACT_ATOMS: atom_id res chain seq x y z
N MET A 1 20.52 1.50 -8.64
CA MET A 1 19.24 1.52 -7.92
C MET A 1 19.09 2.92 -7.41
N ASP A 2 18.10 3.61 -7.92
CA ASP A 2 18.15 5.06 -8.02
C ASP A 2 16.96 5.63 -7.25
N HIS A 3 17.27 6.45 -6.25
CA HIS A 3 16.31 6.88 -5.24
C HIS A 3 15.88 8.31 -5.50
N HIS A 4 14.57 8.54 -5.58
CA HIS A 4 14.01 9.86 -5.87
C HIS A 4 12.93 10.21 -4.84
N VAL A 5 12.91 11.46 -4.39
CA VAL A 5 11.83 12.02 -3.57
C VAL A 5 11.17 13.12 -4.38
N LEU A 6 9.96 12.83 -4.86
CA LEU A 6 9.16 13.76 -5.65
C LEU A 6 8.22 14.51 -4.70
N ILE A 7 8.41 15.83 -4.63
CA ILE A 7 7.61 16.73 -3.82
C ILE A 7 6.43 17.22 -4.66
N VAL A 8 5.25 16.66 -4.39
CA VAL A 8 4.03 16.80 -5.20
C VAL A 8 2.98 17.58 -4.40
N HIS A 9 2.23 18.47 -5.04
CA HIS A 9 1.11 19.14 -4.38
C HIS A 9 -0.05 18.14 -4.15
N PRO A 10 -0.84 18.23 -3.05
CA PRO A 10 -1.86 17.22 -2.77
C PRO A 10 -2.95 17.05 -3.85
N ALA A 11 -3.29 18.11 -4.59
CA ALA A 11 -4.21 18.03 -5.72
C ALA A 11 -3.60 17.23 -6.90
N ASP A 12 -2.33 17.48 -7.19
CA ASP A 12 -1.58 16.90 -8.30
C ASP A 12 -1.26 15.41 -8.08
N LYS A 13 -1.32 14.92 -6.83
CA LYS A 13 -0.94 13.55 -6.46
C LYS A 13 -1.76 12.47 -7.19
N GLU A 14 -3.04 12.73 -7.45
CA GLU A 14 -3.90 11.80 -8.18
C GLU A 14 -3.40 11.63 -9.62
N GLU A 15 -3.12 12.72 -10.31
CA GLU A 15 -2.69 12.67 -11.70
C GLU A 15 -1.26 12.17 -11.84
N VAL A 16 -0.35 12.57 -10.96
CA VAL A 16 1.02 12.02 -10.91
C VAL A 16 1.00 10.50 -10.69
N THR A 17 0.11 9.97 -9.84
CA THR A 17 0.01 8.50 -9.65
C THR A 17 -0.61 7.80 -10.85
N ALA A 18 -1.55 8.43 -11.56
CA ALA A 18 -2.08 7.92 -12.82
C ALA A 18 -1.03 7.91 -13.93
N GLN A 19 -0.32 9.02 -14.14
CA GLN A 19 0.71 9.12 -15.18
C GLN A 19 1.88 8.15 -14.94
N ILE A 20 2.31 7.95 -13.69
CA ILE A 20 3.27 6.88 -13.34
C ILE A 20 2.67 5.49 -13.57
N GLY A 21 1.36 5.30 -13.38
CA GLY A 21 0.67 4.02 -13.63
C GLY A 21 0.56 3.65 -15.11
N ALA A 22 0.50 4.63 -16.01
CA ALA A 22 0.43 4.47 -17.46
C ALA A 22 1.78 4.19 -18.15
N ARG A 23 2.86 3.96 -17.39
CA ARG A 23 4.19 3.66 -17.94
C ARG A 23 4.31 2.25 -18.56
N ASP A 24 5.36 2.04 -19.35
CA ASP A 24 5.80 0.69 -19.73
C ASP A 24 6.55 0.00 -18.57
N GLY A 25 6.26 -1.28 -18.36
CA GLY A 25 6.97 -2.13 -17.39
C GLY A 25 6.31 -2.20 -16.00
N ARG A 26 6.63 -3.26 -15.26
CA ARG A 26 5.94 -3.60 -14.00
C ARG A 26 6.32 -2.64 -12.87
N THR A 27 5.28 -2.12 -12.23
CA THR A 27 5.36 -1.07 -11.20
C THR A 27 4.59 -1.49 -9.96
N ILE A 28 5.21 -1.34 -8.78
CA ILE A 28 4.55 -1.59 -7.49
C ILE A 28 4.34 -0.30 -6.69
N PHE A 29 3.08 0.02 -6.42
CA PHE A 29 2.63 1.18 -5.66
C PHE A 29 2.36 0.78 -4.21
N PHE A 30 3.11 1.35 -3.27
CA PHE A 30 2.94 1.14 -1.84
C PHE A 30 2.08 2.23 -1.19
N VAL A 31 0.97 1.80 -0.58
CA VAL A 31 -0.02 2.65 0.11
C VAL A 31 -0.15 2.20 1.57
N ARG A 32 -0.39 3.13 2.51
CA ARG A 32 -0.36 2.83 3.96
C ARG A 32 -1.53 1.97 4.44
N THR A 33 -2.70 2.05 3.80
CA THR A 33 -3.94 1.43 4.29
C THR A 33 -4.63 0.57 3.23
N GLN A 34 -5.42 -0.40 3.67
CA GLN A 34 -6.15 -1.31 2.78
C GLN A 34 -7.15 -0.55 1.89
N ALA A 35 -7.96 0.33 2.48
CA ALA A 35 -8.86 1.20 1.74
C ALA A 35 -8.13 2.20 0.83
N GLY A 36 -6.87 2.53 1.11
CA GLY A 36 -6.02 3.32 0.21
C GLY A 36 -5.54 2.53 -1.01
N VAL A 37 -5.25 1.22 -0.84
CA VAL A 37 -4.95 0.31 -1.95
C VAL A 37 -6.15 0.18 -2.87
N ASP A 38 -7.35 -0.02 -2.32
CA ASP A 38 -8.59 -0.11 -3.10
C ASP A 38 -8.85 1.18 -3.88
N ARG A 39 -8.94 2.33 -3.20
CA ARG A 39 -9.18 3.64 -3.83
C ARG A 39 -8.19 3.96 -4.95
N LEU A 40 -6.90 3.70 -4.75
CA LEU A 40 -5.90 3.93 -5.81
C LEU A 40 -6.05 2.93 -6.95
N THR A 41 -6.44 1.69 -6.70
CA THR A 41 -6.70 0.72 -7.79
C THR A 41 -7.92 1.15 -8.61
N ASP A 42 -8.99 1.61 -7.97
CA ASP A 42 -10.20 2.10 -8.63
C ASP A 42 -9.93 3.40 -9.43
N GLN A 43 -9.10 4.30 -8.88
CA GLN A 43 -8.59 5.51 -9.56
C GLN A 43 -7.75 5.18 -10.80
N LEU A 44 -6.85 4.19 -10.72
CA LEU A 44 -6.02 3.76 -11.85
C LEU A 44 -6.86 3.07 -12.93
N THR A 45 -7.72 2.13 -12.56
CA THR A 45 -8.55 1.39 -13.51
C THR A 45 -9.58 2.28 -14.20
N SER A 46 -10.21 3.23 -13.49
CA SER A 46 -11.12 4.21 -14.12
C SER A 46 -10.43 5.14 -15.13
N LYS A 47 -9.14 5.47 -14.93
CA LYS A 47 -8.30 6.17 -15.93
C LYS A 47 -7.73 5.26 -17.03
N GLY A 48 -8.09 3.97 -17.03
CA GLY A 48 -7.72 3.02 -18.09
C GLY A 48 -6.41 2.27 -17.87
N ILE A 49 -5.85 2.32 -16.66
CA ILE A 49 -4.61 1.63 -16.29
C ILE A 49 -4.95 0.25 -15.73
N ALA A 50 -4.38 -0.80 -16.30
CA ALA A 50 -4.57 -2.18 -15.86
C ALA A 50 -3.87 -2.44 -14.51
N ALA A 51 -4.61 -2.22 -13.42
CA ALA A 51 -4.10 -2.23 -12.05
C ALA A 51 -4.73 -3.34 -11.17
N GLY A 52 -3.93 -3.90 -10.26
CA GLY A 52 -4.36 -4.93 -9.31
C GLY A 52 -4.19 -4.52 -7.84
N ALA A 53 -5.20 -4.81 -7.01
CA ALA A 53 -5.20 -4.52 -5.57
C ALA A 53 -4.72 -5.70 -4.72
N LEU A 54 -3.73 -5.51 -3.84
CA LEU A 54 -3.14 -6.57 -3.02
C LEU A 54 -2.93 -6.16 -1.55
N HIS A 55 -3.89 -6.53 -0.70
CA HIS A 55 -3.88 -6.27 0.75
C HIS A 55 -4.51 -7.45 1.51
N GLY A 56 -4.37 -7.47 2.84
CA GLY A 56 -4.81 -8.60 3.69
C GLY A 56 -6.32 -8.90 3.68
N GLY A 57 -7.14 -7.93 3.27
CA GLY A 57 -8.59 -8.07 3.09
C GLY A 57 -9.03 -8.68 1.76
N LYS A 58 -8.11 -8.92 0.80
CA LYS A 58 -8.42 -9.75 -0.38
C LYS A 58 -8.39 -11.23 0.01
N THR A 59 -9.37 -12.00 -0.46
CA THR A 59 -9.36 -13.46 -0.28
C THR A 59 -8.14 -14.09 -0.94
N GLN A 60 -7.68 -15.24 -0.45
CA GLN A 60 -6.46 -15.87 -0.96
C GLN A 60 -6.55 -16.18 -2.47
N ALA A 61 -7.73 -16.54 -2.98
CA ALA A 61 -7.96 -16.75 -4.42
C ALA A 61 -7.76 -15.45 -5.24
N VAL A 62 -8.23 -14.30 -4.75
CA VAL A 62 -7.99 -13.00 -5.39
C VAL A 62 -6.51 -12.64 -5.32
N ARG A 63 -5.86 -12.80 -4.15
CA ARG A 63 -4.41 -12.55 -4.00
C ARG A 63 -3.57 -13.34 -5.00
N THR A 64 -3.84 -14.64 -5.15
CA THR A 64 -3.16 -15.51 -6.12
C THR A 64 -3.39 -15.04 -7.56
N ARG A 65 -4.62 -14.71 -7.94
CA ARG A 65 -4.96 -14.20 -9.28
C ARG A 65 -4.27 -12.89 -9.61
N THR A 66 -4.31 -11.92 -8.70
CA THR A 66 -3.64 -10.62 -8.87
C THR A 66 -2.13 -10.77 -9.02
N LEU A 67 -1.52 -11.70 -8.29
CA LEU A 67 -0.09 -12.00 -8.42
C LEU A 67 0.25 -12.71 -9.74
N ALA A 68 -0.63 -13.58 -10.27
CA ALA A 68 -0.46 -14.19 -11.59
C ALA A 68 -0.53 -13.11 -12.70
N ALA A 69 -1.60 -12.32 -12.73
CA ALA A 69 -1.79 -11.24 -13.72
C ALA A 69 -0.66 -10.20 -13.70
N PHE A 70 -0.10 -9.87 -12.53
CA PHE A 70 1.07 -8.99 -12.43
C PHE A 70 2.37 -9.65 -12.90
N ARG A 71 2.57 -10.95 -12.66
CA ARG A 71 3.73 -11.70 -13.20
C ARG A 71 3.68 -11.78 -14.72
N GLU A 72 2.52 -12.14 -15.26
CA GLU A 72 2.23 -12.27 -16.70
C GLU A 72 2.19 -10.92 -17.44
N GLY A 73 2.20 -9.79 -16.72
CA GLY A 73 2.16 -8.44 -17.28
C GLY A 73 0.77 -7.95 -17.70
N LEU A 74 -0.27 -8.78 -17.53
CA LEU A 74 -1.67 -8.44 -17.81
C LEU A 74 -2.18 -7.25 -16.99
N THR A 75 -1.61 -7.04 -15.79
CA THR A 75 -1.74 -5.82 -15.01
C THR A 75 -0.35 -5.30 -14.66
N PRO A 76 0.24 -4.33 -15.38
CA PRO A 76 1.59 -3.82 -15.08
C PRO A 76 1.64 -3.00 -13.78
N ALA A 77 0.51 -2.50 -13.28
CA ALA A 77 0.44 -1.79 -11.99
C ALA A 77 -0.08 -2.70 -10.87
N LEU A 78 0.68 -2.82 -9.78
CA LEU A 78 0.27 -3.52 -8.55
C LEU A 78 0.23 -2.55 -7.38
N VAL A 79 -0.94 -2.38 -6.77
CA VAL A 79 -1.13 -1.53 -5.59
C VAL A 79 -1.18 -2.41 -4.34
N ALA A 80 -0.34 -2.13 -3.34
CA ALA A 80 -0.15 -3.02 -2.19
C ALA A 80 0.10 -2.32 -0.84
N THR A 81 -0.17 -3.04 0.24
CA THR A 81 0.32 -2.71 1.60
C THR A 81 1.51 -3.58 2.00
N ASP A 82 2.35 -3.09 2.93
CA ASP A 82 3.56 -3.77 3.39
C ASP A 82 3.35 -5.24 3.80
N VAL A 83 2.29 -5.51 4.57
CA VAL A 83 1.98 -6.86 5.08
C VAL A 83 1.66 -7.84 3.96
N ALA A 84 1.00 -7.39 2.90
CA ALA A 84 0.65 -8.24 1.76
C ALA A 84 1.79 -8.35 0.72
N ALA A 85 2.75 -7.41 0.74
CA ALA A 85 3.90 -7.37 -0.15
C ALA A 85 5.15 -8.10 0.38
N ARG A 86 5.26 -8.29 1.70
CA ARG A 86 6.28 -9.16 2.31
C ARG A 86 6.10 -10.59 1.77
N GLY A 87 7.22 -11.23 1.40
CA GLY A 87 7.23 -12.55 0.77
C GLY A 87 6.96 -12.58 -0.74
N ILE A 88 6.58 -11.47 -1.40
CA ILE A 88 6.44 -11.48 -2.87
C ILE A 88 7.81 -11.67 -3.53
N HIS A 89 7.93 -12.72 -4.35
CA HIS A 89 8.89 -12.83 -5.45
C HIS A 89 8.14 -12.60 -6.77
N VAL A 90 8.48 -11.50 -7.43
CA VAL A 90 8.15 -11.19 -8.83
C VAL A 90 9.37 -10.44 -9.35
N ASP A 91 9.82 -10.84 -10.54
CA ASP A 91 11.06 -10.40 -11.16
C ASP A 91 10.75 -9.43 -12.31
N GLY A 92 11.72 -8.59 -12.69
CA GLY A 92 11.47 -7.51 -13.64
C GLY A 92 10.38 -6.52 -13.18
N ILE A 93 10.38 -6.15 -11.89
CA ILE A 93 9.72 -4.92 -11.40
C ILE A 93 10.72 -3.79 -11.61
N SER A 94 10.46 -2.90 -12.56
CA SER A 94 11.38 -1.79 -12.91
C SER A 94 11.23 -0.56 -12.01
N LEU A 95 10.07 -0.39 -11.36
CA LEU A 95 9.76 0.79 -10.56
C LEU A 95 9.03 0.43 -9.24
N VAL A 96 9.52 0.98 -8.14
CA VAL A 96 8.84 1.01 -6.83
C VAL A 96 8.38 2.43 -6.54
N VAL A 97 7.09 2.60 -6.21
CA VAL A 97 6.49 3.91 -5.89
C VAL A 97 5.93 3.89 -4.48
N HIS A 98 6.56 4.60 -3.55
CA HIS A 98 5.96 4.88 -2.25
C HIS A 98 4.96 6.04 -2.41
N VAL A 99 3.70 5.71 -2.71
CA VAL A 99 2.59 6.68 -2.76
C VAL A 99 2.32 7.25 -1.37
N ASP A 100 2.47 6.41 -0.35
CA ASP A 100 2.66 6.82 1.03
C ASP A 100 4.08 6.49 1.48
N ALA A 101 4.83 7.49 1.94
CA ALA A 101 6.14 7.28 2.55
C ALA A 101 6.07 6.26 3.72
N PRO A 102 7.04 5.32 3.82
CA PRO A 102 7.17 4.39 4.93
C PRO A 102 7.23 5.09 6.30
N ASN A 103 6.87 4.36 7.36
CA ASN A 103 6.96 4.88 8.72
C ASN A 103 8.42 4.85 9.24
N ASP A 104 9.20 3.85 8.85
CA ASP A 104 10.59 3.66 9.26
C ASP A 104 11.52 3.19 8.11
N ALA A 105 12.82 3.26 8.37
CA ALA A 105 13.88 2.97 7.43
C ALA A 105 13.96 1.49 7.01
N LYS A 106 13.56 0.56 7.88
CA LYS A 106 13.59 -0.88 7.59
C LYS A 106 12.51 -1.23 6.57
N ASP A 107 11.31 -0.71 6.74
CA ASP A 107 10.25 -0.87 5.73
C ASP A 107 10.54 -0.10 4.44
N TYR A 108 11.23 1.04 4.48
CA TYR A 108 11.76 1.67 3.25
C TYR A 108 12.64 0.70 2.44
N LEU A 109 13.60 0.04 3.10
CA LEU A 109 14.49 -0.92 2.45
C LEU A 109 13.76 -2.21 2.00
N HIS A 110 12.79 -2.71 2.79
CA HIS A 110 11.96 -3.86 2.41
C HIS A 110 11.12 -3.62 1.14
N ARG A 111 10.68 -2.38 0.91
CA ARG A 111 9.95 -1.94 -0.29
C ARG A 111 10.88 -1.68 -1.46
N ALA A 112 12.00 -0.98 -1.23
CA ALA A 112 13.03 -0.76 -2.26
C ALA A 112 13.49 -2.09 -2.88
N GLY A 113 13.80 -3.10 -2.04
CA GLY A 113 14.15 -4.47 -2.46
C GLY A 113 13.04 -5.29 -3.15
N ARG A 114 12.00 -4.65 -3.72
CA ARG A 114 11.14 -5.25 -4.75
C ARG A 114 11.71 -5.05 -6.16
N THR A 115 12.50 -4.02 -6.42
CA THR A 115 13.19 -3.76 -7.71
C THR A 115 14.70 -4.04 -7.60
N ALA A 116 15.44 -3.87 -8.70
CA ALA A 116 16.87 -4.19 -8.86
C ALA A 116 17.25 -5.62 -8.42
N ARG A 117 16.49 -6.62 -8.90
CA ARG A 117 16.78 -8.05 -8.68
C ARG A 117 17.51 -8.62 -9.89
N ALA A 118 18.16 -9.78 -9.71
CA ALA A 118 18.89 -10.50 -10.76
C ALA A 118 19.97 -9.68 -11.52
N GLY A 119 20.42 -8.55 -10.97
CA GLY A 119 21.38 -7.64 -11.61
C GLY A 119 20.77 -6.51 -12.46
N GLU A 120 19.44 -6.44 -12.56
CA GLU A 120 18.73 -5.36 -13.27
C GLU A 120 18.89 -4.00 -12.56
N SER A 121 18.80 -2.91 -13.32
CA SER A 121 18.58 -1.58 -12.77
C SER A 121 17.16 -1.45 -12.20
N GLY A 122 16.93 -0.47 -11.32
CA GLY A 122 15.64 -0.33 -10.65
C GLY A 122 15.50 0.98 -9.90
N THR A 123 14.36 1.64 -10.08
CA THR A 123 14.10 2.99 -9.55
C THR A 123 13.14 2.94 -8.36
N VAL A 124 13.41 3.76 -7.34
CA VAL A 124 12.61 3.88 -6.12
C VAL A 124 12.16 5.32 -5.93
N VAL A 125 10.90 5.59 -6.26
CA VAL A 125 10.25 6.89 -6.10
C VAL A 125 9.51 6.96 -4.76
N THR A 126 9.66 8.05 -4.04
CA THR A 126 8.84 8.38 -2.86
C THR A 126 8.09 9.68 -3.09
N LEU A 127 6.76 9.62 -3.11
CA LEU A 127 5.91 10.80 -3.21
C LEU A 127 5.74 11.43 -1.82
N ALA A 128 5.90 12.75 -1.74
CA ALA A 128 5.72 13.49 -0.50
C ALA A 128 5.06 14.85 -0.77
N SER A 129 4.15 15.29 0.11
CA SER A 129 3.70 16.69 0.10
C SER A 129 4.81 17.63 0.62
N PRO A 130 4.76 18.94 0.33
CA PRO A 130 5.70 19.92 0.89
C PRO A 130 5.78 19.87 2.43
N LYS A 131 4.66 19.56 3.11
CA LYS A 131 4.59 19.40 4.57
C LYS A 131 5.36 18.16 5.06
N GLN A 132 5.46 17.11 4.24
CA GLN A 132 6.17 15.86 4.56
C GLN A 132 7.66 15.88 4.18
N GLN A 133 8.14 16.87 3.43
CA GLN A 133 9.51 16.92 2.89
C GLN A 133 10.59 16.69 3.96
N ARG A 134 10.46 17.31 5.15
CA ARG A 134 11.40 17.12 6.28
C ARG A 134 11.35 15.71 6.87
N GLN A 135 10.15 15.14 7.03
CA GLN A 135 9.95 13.78 7.55
C GLN A 135 10.55 12.73 6.61
N VAL A 136 10.36 12.91 5.29
CA VAL A 136 10.87 11.98 4.28
C VAL A 136 12.39 12.09 4.12
N SER A 137 12.97 13.29 4.18
CA SER A 137 14.43 13.47 4.23
C SER A 137 15.06 12.78 5.45
N ALA A 138 14.45 12.92 6.63
CA ALA A 138 14.89 12.22 7.85
C ALA A 138 14.62 10.70 7.80
N LEU A 139 13.68 10.22 6.98
CA LEU A 139 13.45 8.80 6.73
C LEU A 139 14.54 8.21 5.83
N THR A 140 14.85 8.85 4.70
CA THR A 140 15.84 8.34 3.73
C THR A 140 17.26 8.40 4.30
N GLY A 141 17.61 9.44 5.06
CA GLY A 141 18.88 9.50 5.79
C GLY A 141 19.05 8.35 6.80
N ARG A 142 17.99 8.00 7.55
CA ARG A 142 17.98 6.82 8.45
C ARG A 142 18.00 5.48 7.71
N ALA A 143 17.63 5.45 6.43
CA ALA A 143 17.74 4.28 5.56
C ALA A 143 19.10 4.19 4.84
N GLY A 144 20.01 5.14 5.05
CA GLY A 144 21.32 5.18 4.41
C GLY A 144 21.30 5.55 2.93
N VAL A 145 20.18 6.06 2.40
CA VAL A 145 20.06 6.42 0.97
C VAL A 145 20.05 7.93 0.76
N GLN A 146 20.71 8.39 -0.30
CA GLN A 146 20.81 9.79 -0.72
C GLN A 146 19.92 10.02 -1.95
N PRO A 147 18.63 10.39 -1.80
CA PRO A 147 17.73 10.52 -2.92
C PRO A 147 17.87 11.87 -3.65
N THR A 148 17.66 11.86 -4.97
CA THR A 148 17.42 13.08 -5.74
C THR A 148 16.07 13.68 -5.33
N VAL A 149 16.07 14.90 -4.77
CA VAL A 149 14.86 15.58 -4.31
C VAL A 149 14.45 16.68 -5.29
N LYS A 150 13.26 16.57 -5.89
CA LYS A 150 12.71 17.55 -6.84
C LYS A 150 11.24 17.84 -6.53
N ARG A 151 10.79 19.07 -6.82
CA ARG A 151 9.36 19.38 -6.92
C ARG A 151 8.90 19.04 -8.33
N ILE A 152 7.75 18.40 -8.45
CA ILE A 152 7.15 18.08 -9.75
C ILE A 152 5.63 18.32 -9.76
N ARG A 153 5.12 18.52 -10.97
CA ARG A 153 3.70 18.57 -11.39
C ARG A 153 3.40 17.42 -12.37
N PRO A 154 2.12 17.20 -12.74
CA PRO A 154 1.77 16.27 -13.82
C PRO A 154 2.40 16.75 -15.14
N GLY A 155 2.92 15.83 -15.94
CA GLY A 155 3.57 16.12 -17.22
C GLY A 155 4.98 16.74 -17.16
N ASP A 156 5.55 16.99 -15.97
CA ASP A 156 6.92 17.53 -15.86
C ASP A 156 7.97 16.59 -16.47
N GLU A 157 8.94 17.14 -17.20
CA GLU A 157 10.02 16.39 -17.87
C GLU A 157 10.75 15.43 -16.91
N HIS A 158 11.09 15.88 -15.69
CA HIS A 158 11.77 15.04 -14.70
C HIS A 158 10.88 13.91 -14.13
N LEU A 159 9.55 14.05 -14.17
CA LEU A 159 8.65 12.95 -13.84
C LEU A 159 8.73 11.87 -14.94
N ILE A 160 8.70 12.28 -16.21
CA ILE A 160 8.80 11.40 -17.37
C ILE A 160 10.17 10.70 -17.42
N GLU A 161 11.26 11.46 -17.24
CA GLU A 161 12.66 10.96 -17.19
C GLU A 161 12.84 9.84 -16.14
N VAL A 162 12.47 10.11 -14.89
CA VAL A 162 12.72 9.19 -13.76
C VAL A 162 11.78 8.00 -13.76
N THR A 163 10.54 8.19 -14.20
CA THR A 163 9.47 7.20 -14.00
C THR A 163 8.93 6.59 -15.27
N GLY A 164 9.26 7.09 -16.45
CA GLY A 164 8.62 6.67 -17.71
C GLY A 164 7.13 7.01 -17.77
N ALA A 165 6.68 7.99 -16.98
CA ALA A 165 5.29 8.42 -16.90
C ALA A 165 4.72 8.87 -18.26
N ARG A 166 3.43 8.63 -18.47
CA ARG A 166 2.70 8.95 -19.70
C ARG A 166 1.29 9.41 -19.39
N GLU A 167 0.63 10.04 -20.35
CA GLU A 167 -0.79 10.33 -20.23
C GLU A 167 -1.59 9.00 -20.24
N PRO A 168 -2.52 8.77 -19.28
CA PRO A 168 -3.35 7.58 -19.26
C PRO A 168 -4.40 7.62 -20.38
N SER A 169 -4.93 6.45 -20.78
CA SER A 169 -5.87 6.35 -21.91
C SER A 169 -7.25 6.97 -21.67
N GLY A 170 -7.64 7.18 -20.40
CA GLY A 170 -8.95 7.71 -20.01
C GLY A 170 -10.14 6.76 -20.22
N ILE A 171 -9.92 5.60 -20.85
CA ILE A 171 -10.95 4.59 -21.12
C ILE A 171 -10.88 3.52 -20.02
N ALA A 172 -11.86 3.52 -19.12
CA ALA A 172 -11.89 2.65 -17.94
C ALA A 172 -11.57 1.16 -18.27
N TRP A 173 -10.54 0.62 -17.61
CA TRP A 173 -10.10 -0.75 -17.77
C TRP A 173 -10.88 -1.69 -16.86
N PHE A 174 -11.34 -2.80 -17.43
CA PHE A 174 -12.00 -3.87 -16.69
C PHE A 174 -11.20 -5.18 -16.85
N PRO A 175 -10.98 -5.94 -15.76
CA PRO A 175 -10.29 -7.22 -15.86
C PRO A 175 -11.09 -8.18 -16.75
N PRO A 176 -10.45 -8.87 -17.71
CA PRO A 176 -11.12 -9.86 -18.56
C PRO A 176 -11.88 -10.88 -17.71
N LYS A 177 -13.21 -10.92 -17.88
CA LYS A 177 -14.06 -11.86 -17.18
C LYS A 177 -13.81 -13.26 -17.74
N GLU A 178 -12.95 -14.02 -17.04
CA GLU A 178 -12.74 -15.45 -17.28
C GLU A 178 -14.09 -16.12 -17.54
N ARG A 179 -14.17 -16.86 -18.65
CA ARG A 179 -15.33 -17.70 -18.93
C ARG A 179 -15.31 -18.83 -17.91
N SER A 180 -16.17 -18.74 -16.89
CA SER A 180 -16.45 -19.87 -16.00
C SER A 180 -16.63 -21.12 -16.86
N PRO A 181 -15.90 -22.23 -16.61
CA PRO A 181 -16.08 -23.43 -17.40
C PRO A 181 -17.56 -23.81 -17.30
N LYS A 182 -18.23 -23.92 -18.45
CA LYS A 182 -19.60 -24.44 -18.49
C LYS A 182 -19.53 -25.79 -17.81
N ARG A 183 -20.23 -25.95 -16.67
CA ARG A 183 -20.39 -27.27 -16.06
C ARG A 183 -21.14 -28.12 -17.06
N GLU A 184 -20.41 -28.95 -17.77
CA GLU A 184 -20.93 -29.86 -18.77
C GLU A 184 -21.83 -30.85 -18.04
N PHE A 185 -23.14 -30.57 -18.09
CA PHE A 185 -24.12 -31.26 -17.26
C PHE A 185 -24.34 -32.64 -17.86
N ASN A 186 -23.50 -33.57 -17.43
CA ASN A 186 -23.33 -34.88 -18.04
C ASN A 186 -24.61 -35.71 -17.85
N ARG A 187 -25.56 -35.55 -18.78
CA ARG A 187 -26.77 -36.37 -18.90
C ARG A 187 -26.37 -37.73 -19.46
N THR A 188 -25.67 -38.52 -18.65
CA THR A 188 -25.46 -39.94 -18.93
C THR A 188 -26.81 -40.61 -19.12
N GLY A 189 -26.98 -41.24 -20.29
CA GLY A 189 -28.28 -41.77 -20.71
C GLY A 189 -28.77 -42.88 -19.78
N ARG A 190 -30.03 -42.79 -19.34
CA ARG A 190 -30.69 -43.85 -18.56
C ARG A 190 -31.86 -44.46 -19.34
N THR A 191 -31.53 -45.07 -20.48
CA THR A 191 -32.46 -45.79 -21.35
C THR A 191 -32.53 -47.27 -20.98
N ALA A 192 -33.43 -47.63 -20.07
CA ALA A 192 -33.97 -48.99 -19.89
C ALA A 192 -35.18 -48.95 -18.94
N GLY A 193 -36.20 -49.79 -19.18
CA GLY A 193 -37.35 -49.96 -18.27
C GLY A 193 -38.65 -49.34 -18.79
N GLY A 194 -39.23 -49.93 -19.84
CA GLY A 194 -40.61 -49.63 -20.24
C GLY A 194 -41.61 -50.59 -19.58
N SER A 195 -42.76 -50.07 -19.14
CA SER A 195 -43.96 -50.85 -18.85
C SER A 195 -45.20 -50.04 -19.24
N SER A 196 -46.23 -50.72 -19.77
CA SER A 196 -47.30 -50.06 -20.53
C SER A 196 -48.70 -50.32 -19.94
N ARG A 197 -49.28 -49.28 -19.31
CA ARG A 197 -50.76 -49.04 -19.21
C ARG A 197 -51.57 -50.13 -18.46
N PRO A 198 -52.93 -50.05 -18.35
CA PRO A 198 -53.86 -48.90 -18.52
C PRO A 198 -54.83 -48.66 -17.32
N GLY A 199 -55.47 -47.47 -17.30
CA GLY A 199 -56.79 -47.23 -16.66
C GLY A 199 -56.82 -46.98 -15.14
N GLY A 200 -57.86 -46.36 -14.56
CA GLY A 200 -58.98 -45.64 -15.20
C GLY A 200 -60.10 -45.22 -14.23
N SER A 201 -60.73 -44.06 -14.45
CA SER A 201 -61.86 -43.47 -13.67
C SER A 201 -61.53 -43.05 -12.20
N SER A 202 -62.33 -42.28 -11.46
CA SER A 202 -63.64 -41.64 -11.74
C SER A 202 -63.91 -40.38 -10.89
N ARG A 203 -64.51 -39.36 -11.52
CA ARG A 203 -65.57 -38.42 -11.04
C ARG A 203 -65.54 -37.71 -9.65
N TYR A 204 -65.83 -36.40 -9.75
CA TYR A 204 -66.69 -35.56 -8.87
C TYR A 204 -66.21 -35.11 -7.48
N GLY A 205 -66.53 -33.85 -7.14
CA GLY A 205 -66.22 -33.20 -5.87
C GLY A 205 -66.36 -31.67 -5.90
N SER A 206 -67.49 -31.15 -6.39
CA SER A 206 -67.76 -29.69 -6.45
C SER A 206 -68.30 -29.11 -5.14
N HIS A 207 -68.16 -27.79 -4.98
CA HIS A 207 -68.84 -26.93 -3.98
C HIS A 207 -68.31 -27.05 -2.53
N SER A 208 -68.26 -25.99 -1.71
CA SER A 208 -68.59 -24.57 -1.97
C SER A 208 -67.88 -23.59 -1.01
N ARG A 209 -67.78 -22.33 -1.44
CA ARG A 209 -67.64 -21.16 -0.53
C ARG A 209 -69.00 -20.85 0.12
N PRO A 210 -69.04 -20.23 1.31
CA PRO A 210 -69.35 -18.81 1.35
C PRO A 210 -68.45 -17.98 2.28
N GLU A 211 -68.76 -16.69 2.40
CA GLU A 211 -68.03 -15.68 3.19
C GLU A 211 -68.91 -15.15 4.35
N ARG A 212 -68.38 -14.18 5.12
CA ARG A 212 -69.08 -13.22 6.02
C ARG A 212 -69.52 -13.75 7.40
N SER A 213 -69.58 -12.92 8.46
CA SER A 213 -68.95 -11.61 8.71
C SER A 213 -69.01 -11.22 10.21
N ASP A 214 -68.38 -10.08 10.54
CA ASP A 214 -68.69 -9.16 11.65
C ASP A 214 -68.17 -9.39 13.09
N ARG A 215 -67.99 -8.23 13.73
CA ARG A 215 -67.60 -7.86 15.11
C ARG A 215 -68.86 -7.23 15.78
N PRO A 216 -68.88 -6.70 17.04
CA PRO A 216 -67.77 -6.28 17.94
C PRO A 216 -67.95 -6.56 19.47
N ASP A 217 -66.97 -6.06 20.26
CA ASP A 217 -67.09 -5.64 21.69
C ASP A 217 -67.40 -6.72 22.76
N ARG A 218 -67.13 -6.55 24.08
CA ARG A 218 -66.39 -5.53 24.84
C ARG A 218 -65.79 -6.12 26.13
N GLY A 219 -64.64 -5.59 26.60
CA GLY A 219 -64.23 -5.57 28.03
C GLY A 219 -63.64 -6.87 28.57
N ASP A 220 -62.55 -6.88 29.35
CA ASP A 220 -62.38 -6.07 30.55
C ASP A 220 -60.90 -5.77 30.90
N ARG A 221 -60.64 -4.76 31.75
CA ARG A 221 -59.30 -4.47 32.31
C ARG A 221 -59.40 -3.55 33.54
N PRO A 222 -58.78 -3.93 34.67
CA PRO A 222 -57.58 -3.22 35.15
C PRO A 222 -56.48 -4.18 35.66
N GLU A 223 -55.20 -3.84 35.84
CA GLU A 223 -54.47 -2.59 35.58
C GLU A 223 -53.08 -2.93 34.93
N ARG A 224 -51.85 -2.80 35.48
CA ARG A 224 -51.27 -1.99 36.59
C ARG A 224 -49.79 -1.59 36.28
N THR A 225 -49.29 -0.66 37.09
CA THR A 225 -47.92 -0.10 37.28
C THR A 225 -46.65 -0.84 36.79
N ASP A 226 -45.86 -0.06 36.04
CA ASP A 226 -44.41 0.21 36.23
C ASP A 226 -43.31 -0.66 35.60
N ARG A 227 -42.08 -0.08 35.68
CA ARG A 227 -41.01 -0.14 34.67
C ARG A 227 -39.66 -0.63 35.29
N PRO A 228 -38.51 -0.62 34.59
CA PRO A 228 -37.70 -1.83 34.41
C PRO A 228 -36.50 -1.94 35.36
N ALA A 229 -36.14 -3.17 35.73
CA ALA A 229 -34.82 -3.49 36.29
C ALA A 229 -33.86 -3.99 35.19
N ARG A 230 -32.59 -3.56 35.25
CA ARG A 230 -31.48 -4.17 34.51
C ARG A 230 -30.80 -5.23 35.38
N SER A 231 -30.29 -6.29 34.76
CA SER A 231 -29.15 -7.05 35.30
C SER A 231 -28.34 -7.65 34.16
N ASP A 232 -27.02 -7.51 34.24
CA ASP A 232 -26.06 -8.06 33.27
C ASP A 232 -25.65 -9.49 33.63
N SER A 233 -25.43 -10.35 32.63
CA SER A 233 -24.81 -11.67 32.84
C SER A 233 -24.15 -12.25 31.56
N PHE A 234 -23.15 -11.54 31.02
CA PHE A 234 -22.24 -12.13 30.03
C PHE A 234 -21.23 -13.09 30.69
N ALA A 235 -21.08 -14.29 30.11
CA ALA A 235 -20.20 -15.34 30.62
C ALA A 235 -18.70 -15.04 30.40
N ARG A 236 -17.85 -15.56 31.29
CA ARG A 236 -16.38 -15.41 31.24
C ARG A 236 -15.67 -16.66 30.67
N PRO A 237 -14.71 -16.51 29.75
CA PRO A 237 -13.69 -17.53 29.47
C PRO A 237 -12.56 -17.52 30.54
N PRO A 238 -11.72 -18.58 30.62
CA PRO A 238 -10.68 -18.73 31.65
C PRO A 238 -9.41 -17.90 31.38
N ARG A 239 -8.52 -17.86 32.39
CA ARG A 239 -7.20 -17.19 32.33
C ARG A 239 -6.16 -18.01 31.55
N ALA A 240 -5.22 -17.30 30.93
CA ALA A 240 -3.87 -17.76 30.64
C ALA A 240 -2.86 -16.79 31.30
N GLU A 241 -1.59 -17.20 31.40
CA GLU A 241 -0.59 -16.57 32.28
C GLU A 241 0.25 -15.48 31.59
N SER A 242 0.81 -14.57 32.40
CA SER A 242 1.76 -13.53 31.95
C SER A 242 3.13 -13.77 32.59
N PRO A 243 4.24 -13.81 31.82
CA PRO A 243 5.59 -13.95 32.38
C PRO A 243 6.02 -12.67 33.13
N ALA A 244 6.72 -12.84 34.25
CA ALA A 244 7.15 -11.75 35.10
C ALA A 244 8.41 -11.01 34.58
N ARG A 245 8.55 -9.73 34.96
CA ARG A 245 9.81 -8.99 34.86
C ARG A 245 10.64 -9.22 36.14
N PRO A 246 11.96 -9.44 36.06
CA PRO A 246 12.83 -9.35 37.24
C PRO A 246 12.97 -7.89 37.70
N ALA A 247 13.16 -7.70 39.01
CA ALA A 247 13.22 -6.39 39.65
C ALA A 247 14.66 -5.92 39.96
N ARG A 248 14.81 -4.61 40.16
CA ARG A 248 16.06 -3.94 40.55
C ARG A 248 16.34 -4.17 42.03
N ALA A 249 17.54 -4.67 42.36
CA ALA A 249 18.06 -4.75 43.73
C ALA A 249 19.18 -3.71 43.96
N GLU A 250 19.45 -3.37 45.22
CA GLU A 250 20.48 -2.39 45.64
C GLU A 250 21.35 -2.93 46.77
N ARG A 251 22.52 -2.28 46.98
CA ARG A 251 23.51 -2.50 48.06
C ARG A 251 24.38 -3.74 47.81
N ARG A 252 25.62 -3.81 48.30
CA ARG A 252 26.34 -2.96 49.29
C ARG A 252 27.79 -2.70 48.82
N ALA A 253 28.55 -1.88 49.55
CA ALA A 253 29.92 -1.48 49.19
C ALA A 253 30.99 -2.18 50.05
N GLU A 254 32.17 -2.41 49.45
CA GLU A 254 33.48 -2.64 50.10
C GLU A 254 34.58 -1.88 49.33
N ALA A 255 35.84 -1.88 49.80
CA ALA A 255 36.81 -0.81 49.50
C ALA A 255 38.27 -1.25 49.29
N PHE A 256 39.04 -0.43 48.54
CA PHE A 256 40.51 -0.18 48.50
C PHE A 256 41.53 -1.35 48.65
N PRO A 257 42.69 -1.36 47.93
CA PRO A 257 43.63 -0.24 47.68
C PRO A 257 43.86 0.07 46.17
N ALA A 258 44.29 1.25 45.69
CA ALA A 258 45.39 2.18 46.04
C ALA A 258 46.76 1.83 45.39
N GLY A 259 47.26 2.69 44.49
CA GLY A 259 48.60 2.62 43.88
C GLY A 259 48.70 3.35 42.52
N GLY A 260 49.67 4.26 42.36
CA GLY A 260 49.95 5.00 41.12
C GLY A 260 49.86 6.53 41.26
N ARG A 261 50.96 7.25 41.02
CA ARG A 261 51.06 8.72 41.11
C ARG A 261 51.55 9.29 39.78
N ARG A 262 51.12 10.53 39.45
CA ARG A 262 51.84 11.62 38.73
C ARG A 262 52.48 11.25 37.35
N GLU A 263 52.66 12.15 36.39
CA GLU A 263 53.05 13.57 36.48
C GLU A 263 52.23 14.53 35.61
N GLU A 264 52.69 15.77 35.57
CA GLU A 264 51.99 17.01 35.24
C GLU A 264 52.90 17.86 34.35
N SER A 265 52.45 18.32 33.19
CA SER A 265 53.05 19.49 32.51
C SER A 265 52.25 20.03 31.31
N LYS A 266 52.02 21.34 31.39
CA LYS A 266 51.86 22.35 30.33
C LYS A 266 52.57 23.62 30.90
N PRO A 267 52.73 24.77 30.21
CA PRO A 267 52.31 25.15 28.84
C PRO A 267 53.45 25.82 28.02
N THR A 268 53.05 26.56 26.97
CA THR A 268 53.83 27.54 26.18
C THR A 268 54.82 26.98 25.14
N GLY A 269 55.02 27.62 23.98
CA GLY A 269 54.29 28.76 23.39
C GLY A 269 54.94 29.25 22.08
N PHE A 270 54.42 30.36 21.49
CA PHE A 270 55.02 31.13 20.37
C PHE A 270 55.08 30.38 18.99
N GLN A 271 55.06 31.03 17.81
CA GLN A 271 54.80 32.44 17.44
C GLN A 271 54.11 32.57 16.06
N THR A 272 53.97 33.80 15.57
CA THR A 272 53.24 34.22 14.36
C THR A 272 54.09 34.29 13.09
N ASN A 273 53.51 33.93 11.94
CA ASN A 273 53.55 34.68 10.66
C ASN A 273 52.59 33.98 9.66
N GLY A 274 51.88 34.63 8.73
CA GLY A 274 51.81 36.06 8.41
C GLY A 274 52.50 36.42 7.10
N TYR A 275 51.76 36.47 5.99
CA TYR A 275 51.97 37.36 4.82
C TYR A 275 50.79 37.27 3.84
N ALA A 276 50.54 38.34 3.07
CA ALA A 276 49.45 38.39 2.08
C ALA A 276 49.78 39.26 0.85
N ALA A 277 49.52 38.71 -0.34
CA ALA A 277 49.37 39.42 -1.63
C ALA A 277 48.40 38.59 -2.49
N LYS A 278 47.34 39.08 -3.16
CA LYS A 278 47.05 40.30 -3.95
C LYS A 278 47.82 40.41 -5.27
N ARG A 279 47.06 40.84 -6.31
CA ARG A 279 47.40 41.01 -7.74
C ARG A 279 47.51 39.68 -8.55
N ALA A 280 47.10 39.64 -9.82
CA ALA A 280 46.17 40.53 -10.56
C ALA A 280 45.61 39.80 -11.80
N LYS A 281 44.38 40.15 -12.23
CA LYS A 281 43.87 39.80 -13.57
C LYS A 281 44.23 40.92 -14.56
N PRO A 282 44.90 40.65 -15.69
CA PRO A 282 44.80 41.52 -16.86
C PRO A 282 43.42 41.35 -17.51
N ARG A 283 42.86 42.42 -18.10
CA ARG A 283 41.58 42.37 -18.82
C ARG A 283 41.66 43.25 -20.08
N ALA A 284 41.14 42.72 -21.18
CA ALA A 284 40.83 43.38 -22.45
C ALA A 284 42.01 43.94 -23.30
N LYS A 285 42.02 43.51 -24.58
CA LYS A 285 41.79 44.42 -25.72
C LYS A 285 40.85 43.75 -26.73
N PRO A 286 39.81 44.43 -27.24
CA PRO A 286 39.08 44.01 -28.43
C PRO A 286 39.51 44.84 -29.65
N ALA A 287 39.70 44.18 -30.81
CA ALA A 287 39.55 44.77 -32.16
C ALA A 287 39.92 43.75 -33.24
N ALA A 288 38.98 43.45 -34.16
CA ALA A 288 39.21 43.24 -35.60
C ALA A 288 37.95 42.66 -36.29
N LYS A 289 37.22 43.50 -37.04
CA LYS A 289 36.75 43.07 -38.37
C LYS A 289 37.92 43.34 -39.34
N PRO A 290 38.01 42.60 -40.45
CA PRO A 290 37.60 43.26 -41.70
C PRO A 290 36.82 42.34 -42.66
N THR A 291 36.17 42.98 -43.64
CA THR A 291 35.87 42.55 -45.03
C THR A 291 35.72 41.05 -45.39
N ARG A 292 34.78 40.68 -46.27
CA ARG A 292 34.22 41.46 -47.39
C ARG A 292 32.75 41.13 -47.63
#